data_AF-A0A8T5S412-F1
#
_entry.id   AF-A0A8T5S412-F1
#
_cell.length_a   1.000
_cell.length_b   1.000
_cell.length_c   1.000
_cell.angle_alpha   90.00
_cell.angle_beta   90.00
_cell.angle_gamma   90.00
#
_symmetry.space_group_name_H-M   'P 1'
#
loop_
_entity.id
_entity.type
_entity.pdbx_description
1 polymer ?
#
loop_
_entity_poly.entity_id
_entity_poly.type
_entity_poly.pdbx_seq_one_letter_code
_entity_poly.pdbx_strand_id
1 'polypeptide(L)' 'MTEDEYKVEYTTVSIPKPLAKKIKERMKGTGFASVSSYVTYILRQVLSSIEEEERSKQAFTKEEEEKVKSRLRDLGYID' A
#
# COMPACT_ATOMS: atom_id res chain seq x y z
N MET A 1 16.45 6.82 27.48
CA MET A 1 15.56 6.48 26.35
C MET A 1 14.21 7.04 26.73
N THR A 2 13.87 8.22 26.20
CA THR A 2 12.67 8.97 26.56
C THR A 2 11.43 8.30 25.95
N GLU A 3 10.39 8.16 26.78
CA GLU A 3 9.13 7.43 26.54
C GLU A 3 8.24 8.04 25.43
N ASP A 4 8.72 9.04 24.71
CA ASP A 4 7.96 9.84 23.73
C ASP A 4 7.89 9.25 22.31
N GLU A 5 8.71 8.24 21.99
CA GLU A 5 8.97 7.86 20.59
C GLU A 5 7.91 6.95 19.91
N TYR A 6 6.80 6.62 20.58
CA TYR A 6 5.76 5.74 20.00
C TYR A 6 4.32 6.27 20.14
N LYS A 7 4.14 7.59 20.20
CA LYS A 7 2.78 8.15 20.24
C LYS A 7 2.16 8.11 18.85
N VAL A 8 1.38 7.06 18.58
CA VAL A 8 0.56 6.97 17.37
C VAL A 8 -0.49 8.07 17.41
N GLU A 9 -0.37 9.06 16.53
CA GLU A 9 -1.38 10.10 16.35
C GLU A 9 -2.55 9.57 15.53
N TYR A 10 -3.77 9.73 16.06
CA TYR A 10 -4.99 9.27 15.40
C TYR A 10 -5.74 10.47 14.81
N THR A 11 -6.21 10.30 13.58
CA THR A 11 -7.12 11.26 12.94
C THR A 11 -8.52 10.69 12.79
N THR A 12 -9.53 11.56 12.71
CA THR A 12 -10.93 11.14 12.55
C THR A 12 -11.35 11.29 11.10
N VAL A 13 -11.90 10.23 10.49
CA VAL A 13 -12.37 10.24 9.10
C VAL A 13 -13.88 10.08 9.08
N SER A 14 -14.58 11.06 8.50
CA SER A 14 -16.02 10.99 8.31
C SER A 14 -16.35 10.08 7.12
N ILE A 15 -17.05 8.98 7.39
CA ILE A 15 -17.53 8.05 6.37
C ILE A 15 -19.07 7.99 6.36
N PRO A 16 -19.70 7.79 5.19
CA PRO A 16 -21.15 7.64 5.12
C PRO A 16 -21.65 6.52 6.04
N LYS A 17 -22.75 6.78 6.78
CA LYS A 17 -23.44 5.79 7.63
C LYS A 17 -23.65 4.41 6.97
N PRO A 18 -24.10 4.30 5.69
CA PRO A 18 -24.26 2.98 5.06
C PRO A 18 -22.93 2.24 4.89
N LEU A 19 -21.85 2.95 4.59
CA LEU A 19 -20.52 2.36 4.47
C LEU A 19 -20.03 1.85 5.82
N ALA A 20 -20.17 2.66 6.87
CA ALA A 20 -19.82 2.28 8.24
C ALA A 20 -20.59 1.03 8.70
N LYS A 21 -21.86 0.89 8.32
CA LYS A 21 -22.66 -0.32 8.63
C LYS A 21 -22.11 -1.56 7.92
N LYS A 22 -21.82 -1.47 6.62
CA LYS A 22 -21.21 -2.57 5.85
C LYS A 22 -19.86 -2.99 6.42
N ILE A 23 -19.04 -2.02 6.85
CA ILE A 23 -17.74 -2.28 7.48
C ILE A 23 -17.94 -3.03 8.80
N LYS A 24 -18.88 -2.58 9.65
CA LYS A 24 -19.22 -3.27 10.91
C LYS A 24 -19.71 -4.71 10.68
N GLU A 25 -20.52 -4.93 9.65
CA GLU A 25 -21.00 -6.28 9.30
C GLU A 25 -19.85 -7.18 8.81
N ARG A 26 -19.01 -6.67 7.90
CA ARG A 26 -17.81 -7.38 7.42
C ARG A 26 -16.82 -7.71 8.55
N MET A 27 -16.70 -6.82 9.54
CA MET A 27 -15.80 -7.01 10.68
C MET A 27 -16.25 -8.17 11.58
N LYS A 28 -17.55 -8.49 11.66
CA LYS A 28 -18.04 -9.60 12.48
C LYS A 28 -17.45 -10.92 11.98
N GLY A 29 -16.62 -11.54 12.81
CA GLY A 29 -15.95 -12.82 12.50
C GLY A 29 -14.48 -12.69 12.06
N THR A 30 -13.95 -11.47 11.94
CA THR A 30 -12.54 -11.23 11.53
C THR A 30 -11.57 -11.16 12.72
N GLY A 31 -12.07 -11.20 13.96
CA GLY A 31 -11.25 -11.15 15.19
C GLY A 31 -10.73 -9.77 15.58
N PHE A 32 -11.06 -8.71 14.83
CA PHE A 32 -10.64 -7.35 15.17
C PHE A 32 -11.40 -6.80 16.38
N ALA A 33 -10.66 -6.18 17.31
CA ALA A 33 -11.20 -5.59 18.53
C ALA A 33 -11.97 -4.27 18.29
N SER A 34 -11.72 -3.59 17.16
CA SER A 34 -12.36 -2.32 16.86
C SER A 34 -12.53 -2.07 15.36
N VAL A 35 -13.53 -1.25 15.02
CA VAL A 35 -13.78 -0.82 13.63
C VAL A 35 -12.62 0.01 13.11
N SER A 36 -12.01 0.85 13.94
CA SER A 36 -10.84 1.64 13.56
C SER A 36 -9.66 0.74 13.20
N SER A 37 -9.35 -0.29 13.99
CA SER A 37 -8.29 -1.26 13.68
C SER A 37 -8.53 -1.97 12.34
N TYR A 38 -9.77 -2.39 12.08
CA TYR A 38 -10.13 -3.05 10.83
C TYR A 38 -9.99 -2.12 9.62
N VAL A 39 -10.46 -0.87 9.74
CA VAL A 39 -10.34 0.14 8.68
C VAL A 39 -8.88 0.48 8.42
N THR A 40 -8.07 0.65 9.46
CA THR A 40 -6.62 0.91 9.33
C THR A 40 -5.92 -0.24 8.61
N TYR A 41 -6.26 -1.49 8.92
CA TYR A 41 -5.70 -2.66 8.25
C TYR A 41 -6.02 -2.66 6.75
N ILE A 42 -7.29 -2.44 6.39
CA ILE A 42 -7.70 -2.38 4.97
C ILE A 42 -7.01 -1.24 4.25
N LEU A 43 -6.98 -0.03 4.84
CA LEU A 43 -6.35 1.12 4.23
C LEU A 43 -4.86 0.87 3.97
N ARG A 44 -4.16 0.25 4.93
CA ARG A 44 -2.75 -0.12 4.75
C ARG A 44 -2.58 -1.10 3.59
N GLN A 45 -3.41 -2.15 3.52
CA GLN A 45 -3.33 -3.15 2.45
C GLN A 45 -3.58 -2.52 1.07
N VAL A 46 -4.60 -1.66 0.96
CA VAL A 46 -4.94 -0.97 -0.29
C VAL A 46 -3.81 -0.02 -0.72
N LEU A 47 -3.27 0.78 0.22
CA LEU A 47 -2.15 1.68 -0.07
C LEU A 47 -0.91 0.91 -0.53
N SER A 48 -0.53 -0.16 0.17
CA SER A 48 0.62 -0.99 -0.23
C SER A 48 0.45 -1.59 -1.62
N SER A 49 -0.78 -2.02 -1.97
CA SER A 49 -1.06 -2.56 -3.31
C SER A 49 -0.91 -1.48 -4.39
N ILE A 50 -1.40 -0.25 -4.13
CA ILE A 50 -1.27 0.88 -5.06
C ILE A 50 0.21 1.28 -5.22
N GLU A 51 0.97 1.36 -4.12
CA GLU A 51 2.39 1.68 -4.15
C GLU A 51 3.22 0.62 -4.88
N GLU A 52 2.87 -0.66 -4.75
CA GLU A 52 3.50 -1.74 -5.51
C GLU A 52 3.15 -1.67 -6.99
N GLU A 53 1.91 -1.36 -7.34
CA GLU A 53 1.51 -1.13 -8.73
C GLU A 53 2.22 0.08 -9.36
N GLU A 54 2.34 1.18 -8.63
CA GLU A 54 3.07 2.37 -9.08
C GLU A 54 4.57 2.08 -9.23
N ARG A 55 5.18 1.39 -8.26
CA ARG A 55 6.58 0.96 -8.36
C ARG A 55 6.80 0.00 -9.52
N SER A 56 5.88 -0.94 -9.75
CA SER A 56 5.94 -1.85 -10.90
C SER A 56 5.81 -1.07 -12.21
N LYS A 57 4.91 -0.09 -12.31
CA LYS A 57 4.82 0.79 -13.48
C LYS A 57 6.08 1.64 -13.68
N GLN A 58 6.72 2.09 -12.61
CA GLN A 58 8.00 2.82 -12.68
C GLN A 58 9.16 1.93 -13.11
N ALA A 59 9.26 0.71 -12.58
CA ALA A 59 10.31 -0.27 -12.89
C ALA A 59 10.26 -0.78 -14.34
N PHE A 60 9.09 -0.68 -14.99
CA PHE A 60 8.90 -0.98 -16.41
C PHE A 60 8.85 0.28 -17.28
N THR A 61 9.37 1.41 -16.80
CA THR A 61 9.51 2.57 -17.68
C THR A 61 10.44 2.22 -18.84
N LYS A 62 10.03 2.59 -20.06
CA LYS A 62 10.79 2.32 -21.30
C LYS A 62 12.26 2.76 -21.23
N GLU A 63 12.54 3.74 -20.38
CA GLU A 63 13.88 4.29 -20.14
C GLU A 63 14.81 3.29 -19.41
N GLU A 64 14.30 2.52 -18.45
CA GLU A 64 15.07 1.45 -17.80
C GLU A 64 15.25 0.26 -18.74
N GLU A 65 14.24 -0.08 -19.54
CA GLU A 65 14.34 -1.11 -20.57
C GLU A 65 15.41 -0.77 -21.62
N GLU A 66 15.48 0.48 -22.09
CA GLU A 66 16.51 0.97 -23.02
C GLU A 66 17.91 0.92 -22.39
N LYS A 67 18.05 1.32 -21.11
CA LYS A 67 19.34 1.21 -20.39
C LYS A 67 19.80 -0.22 -20.25
N VAL A 68 18.90 -1.14 -19.93
CA VAL A 68 19.21 -2.58 -19.83
C VAL A 68 19.56 -3.16 -21.20
N LYS A 69 18.82 -2.80 -22.26
CA LYS A 69 19.15 -3.21 -23.65
C LYS A 69 20.50 -2.66 -24.10
N SER A 70 20.83 -1.40 -23.80
CA SER A 70 22.14 -0.83 -24.12
C SER A 70 23.25 -1.61 -23.43
N ARG A 71 23.13 -1.88 -22.12
CA ARG A 71 24.12 -2.66 -21.37
C ARG A 71 24.28 -4.09 -21.90
N LEU A 72 23.19 -4.73 -22.30
CA LEU A 72 23.23 -6.08 -22.86
C LEU A 72 23.84 -6.10 -24.27
N ARG A 73 23.61 -5.06 -25.10
CA ARG A 73 24.32 -4.86 -26.38
C ARG A 73 25.81 -4.64 -26.16
N ASP A 74 26.19 -3.80 -25.20
CA ASP A 74 27.59 -3.53 -24.86
C ASP A 74 28.31 -4.79 -24.34
N LEU A 75 27.58 -5.70 -23.70
CA LEU A 75 28.06 -6.99 -23.22
C LEU A 75 27.95 -8.12 -24.27
N GLY A 76 27.40 -7.85 -25.45
CA GLY A 76 27.31 -8.80 -26.57
C GLY A 76 26.27 -9.91 -26.42
N TYR A 77 25.25 -9.73 -25.56
CA TYR A 77 24.19 -10.73 -25.34
C TYR A 77 23.01 -10.59 -26.30
N ILE A 78 22.90 -9.47 -27.01
CA ILE A 78 21.87 -9.18 -28.01
C ILE A 78 22.47 -8.26 -29.07
N ASP A 79 22.14 -8.51 -30.34
CA ASP A 79 22.54 -7.72 -31.52
C ASP A 79 21.48 -6.63 -31.80
#